data_AF-A0AAJ3HRG0-F1
#
_entry.id   AF-A0AAJ3HRG0-F1
#
_cell.length_a   1.000
_cell.length_b   1.000
_cell.length_c   1.000
_cell.angle_alpha   90.00
_cell.angle_beta   90.00
_cell.angle_gamma   90.00
#
_symmetry.space_group_name_H-M   'P 1'
#
loop_
_entity.id
_entity.type
_entity.pdbx_description
1 polymer ?
#
loop_
_entity_poly.entity_id
_entity_poly.type
_entity_poly.pdbx_seq_one_letter_code
_entity_poly.pdbx_strand_id
1 'polypeptide(L)'
;MVKNIILTVLLFTSFSVIGSENISLGKWIITKEENRLTDKIDYFAILPPKSGDGALVLRCVDNKTDVFLATDDFISLDDYSKVTIRIDGKKAYTERWEIGGDNDTLFPLNPIQFIKKINNSNKLIIGYKPYDRTQAVSEFKIDYIDEVSKSVSKYCGWKL
;
A
#
# COMPACT_ATOMS: atom_id res chain seq x y z
N MET A 1 27.50 26.65 -59.51
CA MET A 1 26.79 25.36 -59.43
C MET A 1 26.62 25.04 -57.95
N VAL A 2 25.44 25.32 -57.41
CA VAL A 2 25.13 25.29 -55.96
C VAL A 2 24.72 23.86 -55.59
N LYS A 3 25.32 23.29 -54.55
CA LYS A 3 24.92 21.97 -54.03
C LYS A 3 24.55 22.11 -52.55
N ASN A 4 23.26 22.30 -52.31
CA ASN A 4 22.66 22.28 -50.98
C ASN A 4 22.82 20.89 -50.38
N ILE A 5 23.49 20.80 -49.23
CA ILE A 5 23.48 19.61 -48.38
C ILE A 5 22.47 19.89 -47.26
N ILE A 6 21.36 19.17 -47.32
CA ILE A 6 20.28 19.19 -46.33
C ILE A 6 20.83 18.60 -45.03
N LEU A 7 20.85 19.41 -43.97
CA LEU A 7 21.21 18.99 -42.62
C LEU A 7 19.97 18.36 -41.97
N THR A 8 19.84 17.04 -42.04
CA THR A 8 18.74 16.31 -41.40
C THR A 8 19.01 16.26 -39.90
N VAL A 9 18.33 17.12 -39.13
CA VAL A 9 18.32 17.08 -37.67
C VAL A 9 17.54 15.85 -37.23
N LEU A 10 18.24 14.79 -36.84
CA LEU A 10 17.67 13.64 -36.13
C LEU A 10 17.27 14.10 -34.72
N LEU A 11 16.01 14.49 -34.55
CA LEU A 11 15.38 14.60 -33.24
C LEU A 11 15.34 13.19 -32.62
N PHE A 12 16.34 12.87 -31.81
CA PHE A 12 16.24 11.81 -30.82
C PHE A 12 15.22 12.28 -29.77
N THR A 13 13.93 12.08 -30.03
CA THR A 13 12.94 12.07 -28.97
C THR A 13 13.24 10.82 -28.15
N SER A 14 14.01 10.99 -27.07
CA SER A 14 14.10 10.00 -26.01
C SER A 14 12.69 9.79 -25.48
N PHE A 15 11.99 8.77 -25.98
CA PHE A 15 10.88 8.18 -25.26
C PHE A 15 11.49 7.62 -23.98
N SER A 16 11.46 8.41 -22.92
CA SER A 16 11.66 7.91 -21.57
C SER A 16 10.54 6.92 -21.34
N VAL A 17 10.84 5.63 -21.51
CA VAL A 17 10.01 4.57 -20.94
C VAL A 17 10.05 4.82 -19.44
N ILE A 18 9.02 5.45 -18.90
CA ILE A 18 8.82 5.56 -17.45
C ILE A 18 8.42 4.16 -16.99
N GLY A 19 9.44 3.32 -16.78
CA GLY A 19 9.27 2.05 -16.08
C GLY A 19 8.93 2.33 -14.62
N SER A 20 8.14 1.46 -14.00
CA SER A 20 7.84 1.54 -12.58
C SER A 20 9.14 1.50 -11.77
N GLU A 21 9.46 2.59 -11.08
CA GLU A 21 10.63 2.65 -10.20
C GLU A 21 10.30 1.89 -8.92
N ASN A 22 10.73 0.62 -8.84
CA ASN A 22 10.62 -0.17 -7.63
C ASN A 22 11.76 0.20 -6.68
N ILE A 23 11.42 0.92 -5.61
CA ILE A 23 12.35 1.33 -4.57
C ILE A 23 12.11 0.46 -3.34
N SER A 24 13.17 -0.11 -2.77
CA SER A 24 13.08 -0.80 -1.49
C SER A 24 13.42 0.15 -0.34
N LEU A 25 12.55 0.24 0.66
CA LEU A 25 12.83 0.91 1.93
C LEU A 25 12.73 -0.11 3.07
N GLY A 26 13.88 -0.65 3.48
CA GLY A 26 13.89 -1.84 4.33
C GLY A 26 13.21 -3.02 3.62
N LYS A 27 12.11 -3.52 4.18
CA LYS A 27 11.28 -4.57 3.57
C LYS A 27 10.06 -4.03 2.82
N TRP A 28 9.82 -2.73 2.85
CA TRP A 28 8.79 -2.11 2.03
C TRP A 28 9.20 -2.12 0.58
N ILE A 29 8.29 -2.59 -0.27
CA ILE A 29 8.37 -2.49 -1.72
C ILE A 29 7.52 -1.28 -2.10
N ILE A 30 8.17 -0.26 -2.65
CA ILE A 30 7.53 0.99 -3.04
C ILE A 30 7.46 1.05 -4.56
N THR A 31 6.26 1.30 -5.08
CA THR A 31 6.00 1.49 -6.50
C THR A 31 5.27 2.81 -6.70
N LYS A 32 5.67 3.57 -7.72
CA LYS A 32 5.01 4.80 -8.15
C LYS A 32 4.60 4.64 -9.60
N GLU A 33 3.37 5.04 -9.90
CA GLU A 33 2.80 4.88 -11.24
C GLU A 33 2.10 6.17 -11.65
N GLU A 34 2.30 6.60 -12.89
CA GLU A 34 1.53 7.69 -13.47
C GLU A 34 0.18 7.17 -13.92
N ASN A 35 -0.88 7.63 -13.26
CA ASN A 35 -2.25 7.26 -13.55
C ASN A 35 -2.70 7.95 -14.84
N ARG A 36 -2.80 7.17 -15.92
CA ARG A 36 -3.18 7.67 -17.25
C ARG A 36 -4.60 8.23 -17.37
N LEU A 37 -5.45 8.03 -16.36
CA LEU A 37 -6.82 8.58 -16.35
C LEU A 37 -6.88 9.94 -15.67
N THR A 38 -5.94 10.24 -14.77
CA THR A 38 -5.98 11.44 -13.92
C THR A 38 -4.72 12.30 -13.96
N ASP A 39 -3.67 11.84 -14.66
CA ASP A 39 -2.34 12.44 -14.72
C ASP A 39 -1.67 12.63 -13.34
N LYS A 40 -2.14 11.90 -12.33
CA LYS A 40 -1.60 11.89 -10.97
C LYS A 40 -0.62 10.76 -10.77
N ILE A 41 0.24 10.87 -9.76
CA ILE A 41 1.09 9.77 -9.32
C ILE A 41 0.35 8.96 -8.26
N ASP A 42 0.04 7.71 -8.59
CA ASP A 42 -0.39 6.70 -7.64
C ASP A 42 0.84 6.15 -6.90
N TYR A 43 0.71 5.99 -5.59
CA TYR A 43 1.77 5.54 -4.70
C TYR A 43 1.33 4.25 -4.01
N PHE A 44 2.17 3.22 -4.07
CA PHE A 44 1.94 1.94 -3.42
C PHE A 44 3.14 1.61 -2.53
N ALA A 45 2.87 1.19 -1.29
CA ALA A 45 3.84 0.63 -0.38
C ALA A 45 3.32 -0.70 0.15
N ILE A 46 4.03 -1.77 -0.19
CA ILE A 46 3.66 -3.15 0.16
C ILE A 46 4.69 -3.69 1.13
N LEU A 47 4.23 -4.28 2.23
CA LEU A 47 5.07 -4.92 3.23
C LEU A 47 4.66 -6.40 3.36
N PRO A 48 5.54 -7.34 2.98
CA PRO A 48 5.32 -8.75 3.24
C PRO A 48 5.35 -9.04 4.75
N PRO A 49 4.70 -10.12 5.21
CA PRO A 49 4.64 -10.46 6.61
C PRO A 49 6.00 -11.02 7.05
N LYS A 50 6.35 -10.75 8.30
CA LYS A 50 7.46 -11.43 8.98
C LYS A 50 7.09 -12.89 9.28
N SER A 51 5.83 -13.16 9.60
CA SER A 51 5.25 -14.49 9.78
C SER A 51 3.74 -14.47 9.59
N GLY A 52 3.15 -15.61 9.20
CA GLY A 52 1.76 -15.67 8.73
C GLY A 52 1.64 -15.31 7.26
N ASP A 53 0.41 -15.15 6.78
CA ASP A 53 0.09 -14.98 5.36
C ASP A 53 -0.31 -13.53 5.05
N GLY A 54 -0.45 -13.21 3.76
CA GLY A 54 -0.92 -11.91 3.29
C GLY A 54 0.15 -10.80 3.23
N ALA A 55 -0.27 -9.56 2.97
CA ALA A 55 0.61 -8.39 2.89
C ALA A 55 -0.10 -7.15 3.44
N LEU A 56 0.65 -6.29 4.14
CA LEU A 56 0.14 -4.97 4.52
C LEU A 56 0.39 -4.00 3.37
N VAL A 57 -0.67 -3.34 2.92
CA VAL A 57 -0.59 -2.38 1.81
C VAL A 57 -1.05 -1.02 2.30
N LEU A 58 -0.23 0.01 2.06
CA LEU A 58 -0.61 1.41 2.18
C LEU A 58 -0.52 2.02 0.78
N ARG A 59 -1.57 2.72 0.34
CA ARG A 59 -1.57 3.34 -0.98
C ARG A 59 -2.26 4.70 -1.00
N CYS A 60 -1.86 5.49 -1.99
CA CYS A 60 -2.56 6.67 -2.44
C CYS A 60 -2.91 6.46 -3.91
N VAL A 61 -4.21 6.35 -4.23
CA VAL A 61 -4.68 6.18 -5.61
C VAL A 61 -5.75 7.23 -5.86
N ASP A 62 -5.58 8.05 -6.90
CA ASP A 62 -6.47 9.16 -7.22
C ASP A 62 -6.85 10.02 -5.98
N ASN A 63 -5.84 10.42 -5.19
CA ASN A 63 -5.98 11.16 -3.93
C ASN A 63 -6.79 10.45 -2.82
N LYS A 64 -7.15 9.17 -3.00
CA LYS A 64 -7.76 8.35 -1.96
C LYS A 64 -6.67 7.54 -1.23
N THR A 65 -6.61 7.71 0.08
CA THR A 65 -5.74 6.90 0.95
C THR A 65 -6.45 5.63 1.38
N ASP A 66 -5.85 4.49 1.08
CA ASP A 66 -6.24 3.21 1.62
C ASP A 66 -5.07 2.60 2.42
N VAL A 67 -5.42 1.80 3.42
CA VAL A 67 -4.53 0.84 4.05
C VAL A 67 -5.32 -0.44 4.21
N PHE A 68 -4.73 -1.59 3.97
CA PHE A 68 -5.44 -2.86 4.09
C PHE A 68 -4.48 -4.02 4.28
N LEU A 69 -5.03 -5.11 4.82
CA LEU A 69 -4.40 -6.41 4.76
C LEU A 69 -4.90 -7.12 3.50
N ALA A 70 -4.03 -7.40 2.55
CA ALA A 70 -4.28 -8.40 1.51
C ALA A 70 -3.97 -9.78 2.06
N THR A 71 -4.76 -10.79 1.74
CA THR A 71 -4.62 -12.15 2.27
C THR A 71 -4.70 -13.16 1.13
N ASP A 72 -4.17 -14.36 1.35
CA ASP A 72 -4.38 -15.50 0.44
C ASP A 72 -5.66 -16.27 0.80
N ASP A 73 -6.42 -15.79 1.78
CA ASP A 73 -7.60 -16.43 2.33
C ASP A 73 -8.89 -15.83 1.75
N PHE A 74 -9.91 -16.68 1.57
CA PHE A 74 -11.27 -16.20 1.44
C PHE A 74 -11.84 -15.87 2.83
N ILE A 75 -12.20 -14.60 3.07
CA ILE A 75 -12.56 -14.11 4.40
C ILE A 75 -14.00 -14.47 4.78
N SER A 76 -14.98 -13.92 4.07
CA SER A 76 -16.41 -14.13 4.29
C SER A 76 -17.19 -13.59 3.09
N LEU A 77 -18.48 -13.94 3.02
CA LEU A 77 -19.46 -13.29 2.15
C LEU A 77 -20.12 -12.06 2.81
N ASP A 78 -19.79 -11.78 4.06
CA ASP A 78 -20.25 -10.57 4.76
C ASP A 78 -19.48 -9.34 4.25
N ASP A 79 -20.06 -8.15 4.42
CA ASP A 79 -19.39 -6.91 4.05
C ASP A 79 -18.23 -6.53 5.00
N TYR A 80 -18.13 -7.17 6.18
CA TYR A 80 -17.19 -6.80 7.23
C TYR A 80 -16.68 -7.98 8.04
N SER A 81 -15.46 -7.85 8.56
CA SER A 81 -14.86 -8.79 9.52
C SER A 81 -14.42 -8.10 10.81
N LYS A 82 -14.32 -8.88 11.89
CA LYS A 82 -13.70 -8.43 13.14
C LYS A 82 -12.20 -8.71 13.06
N VAL A 83 -11.42 -7.64 13.15
CA VAL A 83 -9.95 -7.69 13.06
C VAL A 83 -9.36 -7.29 14.40
N THR A 84 -8.54 -8.17 14.96
CA THR A 84 -7.81 -7.94 16.21
C THR A 84 -6.42 -7.42 15.89
N ILE A 85 -6.06 -6.28 16.45
CA ILE A 85 -4.83 -5.56 16.17
C ILE A 85 -4.01 -5.45 17.46
N ARG A 86 -2.70 -5.68 17.34
CA ARG A 86 -1.74 -5.37 18.40
C ARG A 86 -0.57 -4.59 17.81
N ILE A 87 -0.33 -3.41 18.38
CA ILE A 87 0.78 -2.53 18.00
C ILE A 87 1.85 -2.65 19.08
N ASP A 88 3.05 -3.04 18.67
CA ASP A 88 4.17 -3.35 19.55
C ASP A 88 3.78 -4.30 20.70
N GLY A 89 4.19 -3.96 21.93
CA GLY A 89 3.84 -4.68 23.15
C GLY A 89 2.50 -4.27 23.77
N LYS A 90 1.77 -3.31 23.19
CA LYS A 90 0.54 -2.74 23.79
C LYS A 90 -0.58 -3.78 23.86
N LYS A 91 -1.64 -3.48 24.63
CA LYS A 91 -2.84 -4.34 24.71
C LYS A 91 -3.50 -4.44 23.34
N ALA A 92 -3.88 -5.65 22.95
CA ALA A 92 -4.63 -5.87 21.71
C ALA A 92 -6.03 -5.27 21.79
N TYR A 93 -6.55 -4.81 20.65
CA TYR A 93 -7.91 -4.29 20.50
C TYR A 93 -8.54 -4.83 19.22
N THR A 94 -9.86 -4.81 19.13
CA THR A 94 -10.60 -5.31 17.97
C THR A 94 -11.39 -4.19 17.32
N GLU A 95 -11.30 -4.10 16.00
CA GLU A 95 -12.07 -3.16 15.18
C GLU A 95 -12.81 -3.92 14.08
N ARG A 96 -13.86 -3.29 13.53
CA ARG A 96 -14.57 -3.76 12.34
C ARG A 96 -13.83 -3.24 11.11
N TRP A 97 -13.51 -4.12 10.17
CA TRP A 97 -12.88 -3.79 8.89
C TRP A 97 -13.80 -4.24 7.75
N GLU A 98 -13.83 -3.47 6.65
CA GLU A 98 -14.54 -3.80 5.42
C GLU A 98 -13.81 -4.91 4.67
N ILE A 99 -14.58 -5.83 4.10
CA ILE A 99 -14.07 -6.86 3.21
C ILE A 99 -14.05 -6.28 1.79
N GLY A 100 -12.92 -6.42 1.09
CA GLY A 100 -12.80 -5.96 -0.30
C GLY A 100 -13.58 -6.84 -1.28
N GLY A 101 -13.76 -6.34 -2.51
CA GLY A 101 -14.64 -6.97 -3.51
C GLY A 101 -14.32 -8.42 -3.86
N ASP A 102 -13.04 -8.80 -3.79
CA ASP A 102 -12.58 -10.17 -4.07
C ASP A 102 -12.58 -11.07 -2.81
N ASN A 103 -13.08 -10.55 -1.68
CA ASN A 103 -13.18 -11.23 -0.38
C ASN A 103 -11.85 -11.73 0.21
N ASP A 104 -10.74 -11.15 -0.23
CA ASP A 104 -9.37 -11.49 0.14
C ASP A 104 -8.61 -10.33 0.80
N THR A 105 -9.29 -9.20 1.01
CA THR A 105 -8.71 -7.96 1.54
C THR A 105 -9.55 -7.40 2.68
N LEU A 106 -8.89 -6.83 3.68
CA LEU A 106 -9.52 -6.21 4.85
C LEU A 106 -9.08 -4.76 4.98
N PHE A 107 -10.04 -3.83 5.00
CA PHE A 107 -9.83 -2.39 5.09
C PHE A 107 -10.34 -1.83 6.44
N PRO A 108 -9.52 -1.13 7.25
CA PRO A 108 -10.04 -0.38 8.38
C PRO A 108 -10.97 0.74 7.88
N LEU A 109 -12.07 0.98 8.60
CA LEU A 109 -13.07 2.00 8.23
C LEU A 109 -12.50 3.43 8.14
N ASN A 110 -11.37 3.68 8.81
CA ASN A 110 -10.71 4.98 8.83
C ASN A 110 -9.23 4.80 8.49
N PRO A 111 -8.86 4.68 7.21
CA PRO A 111 -7.50 4.33 6.80
C PRO A 111 -6.44 5.34 7.29
N ILE A 112 -6.71 6.64 7.17
CA ILE A 112 -5.79 7.69 7.65
C ILE A 112 -5.57 7.59 9.17
N GLN A 113 -6.64 7.35 9.94
CA GLN A 113 -6.52 7.21 11.39
C GLN A 113 -5.75 5.93 11.77
N PHE A 114 -5.93 4.85 11.02
CA PHE A 114 -5.16 3.62 11.22
C PHE A 114 -3.67 3.84 10.94
N ILE A 115 -3.32 4.51 9.83
CA ILE A 115 -1.92 4.87 9.50
C ILE A 115 -1.32 5.71 10.63
N LYS A 116 -2.02 6.73 11.12
CA LYS A 116 -1.57 7.56 12.25
C LYS A 116 -1.35 6.74 13.54
N LYS A 117 -2.19 5.75 13.82
CA LYS A 117 -2.06 4.87 15.00
C LYS A 117 -0.80 4.01 14.96
N ILE A 118 -0.41 3.51 13.78
CA ILE A 118 0.77 2.64 13.61
C ILE A 118 2.07 3.43 13.39
N ASN A 119 1.97 4.74 13.13
CA ASN A 119 3.14 5.62 13.05
C ASN A 119 3.91 5.62 14.38
N ASN A 120 5.23 5.77 14.32
CA ASN A 120 6.18 5.66 15.44
C ASN A 120 6.16 4.29 16.16
N SER A 121 5.77 3.22 15.46
CA SER A 121 5.74 1.85 15.98
C SER A 121 6.59 0.94 15.10
N ASN A 122 7.04 -0.21 15.62
CA ASN A 122 7.96 -1.11 14.90
C ASN A 122 7.33 -2.47 14.57
N LYS A 123 6.26 -2.83 15.29
CA LYS A 123 5.60 -4.12 15.14
C LYS A 123 4.09 -3.95 15.05
N LEU A 124 3.50 -4.65 14.09
CA LEU A 124 2.05 -4.76 13.93
C LEU A 124 1.68 -6.23 13.85
N ILE A 125 0.70 -6.66 14.65
CA ILE A 125 0.09 -7.99 14.55
C ILE A 125 -1.37 -7.79 14.19
N ILE A 126 -1.83 -8.48 13.15
CA ILE A 126 -3.21 -8.48 12.70
C ILE A 126 -3.74 -9.91 12.78
N GLY A 127 -4.83 -10.10 13.50
CA GLY A 127 -5.58 -11.35 13.58
C GLY A 127 -6.96 -11.19 12.98
N TYR A 128 -7.38 -12.12 12.13
CA TYR A 128 -8.68 -12.14 11.47
C TYR A 128 -9.22 -13.57 11.42
N LYS A 129 -10.48 -13.73 11.00
CA LYS A 129 -11.12 -15.03 10.85
C LYS A 129 -11.47 -15.27 9.39
N PRO A 130 -10.72 -16.12 8.68
CA PRO A 130 -11.12 -16.64 7.36
C PRO A 130 -12.36 -17.52 7.44
N TYR A 131 -12.91 -17.86 6.28
CA TYR A 131 -14.11 -18.67 6.18
C TYR A 131 -13.90 -20.11 6.67
N ASP A 132 -12.75 -20.71 6.39
CA ASP A 132 -12.45 -22.13 6.60
C ASP A 132 -11.77 -22.46 7.94
N ARG A 133 -11.29 -21.45 8.68
CA ARG A 133 -10.56 -21.63 9.95
C ARG A 133 -10.95 -20.62 11.01
N THR A 134 -10.63 -20.93 12.27
CA THR A 134 -11.08 -20.11 13.41
C THR A 134 -10.31 -18.80 13.55
N GLN A 135 -9.04 -18.77 13.12
CA GLN A 135 -8.19 -17.59 13.21
C GLN A 135 -6.98 -17.71 12.28
N ALA A 136 -6.63 -16.60 11.64
CA ALA A 136 -5.34 -16.36 11.00
C ALA A 136 -4.65 -15.19 11.72
N VAL A 137 -3.32 -15.19 11.77
CA VAL A 137 -2.53 -14.15 12.42
C VAL A 137 -1.29 -13.85 11.58
N SER A 138 -1.11 -12.58 11.24
CA SER A 138 0.04 -12.08 10.50
C SER A 138 0.81 -11.06 11.33
N GLU A 139 2.12 -11.22 11.41
CA GLU A 139 3.05 -10.31 12.08
C GLU A 139 3.83 -9.53 11.03
N PHE A 140 3.90 -8.21 11.18
CA PHE A 140 4.65 -7.31 10.33
C PHE A 140 5.71 -6.57 11.16
N LYS A 141 6.93 -6.50 10.61
CA LYS A 141 7.94 -5.53 11.05
C LYS A 141 7.73 -4.26 10.25
N ILE A 142 7.06 -3.29 10.84
CA ILE A 142 6.71 -2.02 10.22
C ILE A 142 7.85 -0.99 10.39
N ASP A 143 9.10 -1.44 10.36
CA ASP A 143 10.27 -0.55 10.31
C ASP A 143 10.09 0.40 9.10
N TYR A 144 10.45 1.68 9.25
CA TYR A 144 10.23 2.73 8.23
C TYR A 144 8.76 3.12 7.95
N ILE A 145 7.81 2.76 8.83
CA ILE A 145 6.42 3.18 8.68
C ILE A 145 6.26 4.71 8.65
N ASP A 146 7.13 5.46 9.32
CA ASP A 146 7.05 6.92 9.37
C ASP A 146 7.34 7.55 8.00
N GLU A 147 8.36 7.06 7.29
CA GLU A 147 8.72 7.49 5.95
C GLU A 147 7.65 7.10 4.92
N VAL A 148 7.11 5.89 5.05
CA VAL A 148 6.00 5.42 4.20
C VAL A 148 4.75 6.29 4.43
N SER A 149 4.38 6.53 5.69
CA SER A 149 3.22 7.34 6.06
C SER A 149 3.36 8.79 5.58
N LYS A 150 4.55 9.38 5.70
CA LYS A 150 4.86 10.72 5.14
C LYS A 150 4.71 10.75 3.61
N SER A 151 5.12 9.68 2.92
CA SER A 151 4.99 9.60 1.46
C SER A 151 3.53 9.50 1.05
N VAL A 152 2.77 8.58 1.66
CA VAL A 152 1.32 8.45 1.41
C VAL A 152 0.60 9.76 1.68
N SER A 153 0.88 10.41 2.81
CA SER A 153 0.23 11.67 3.17
C SER A 153 0.56 12.80 2.20
N LYS A 154 1.79 12.87 1.71
CA LYS A 154 2.23 13.83 0.70
C LYS A 154 1.48 13.63 -0.62
N TYR A 155 1.43 12.41 -1.14
CA TYR A 155 0.77 12.12 -2.42
C TYR A 155 -0.75 12.30 -2.34
N CYS A 156 -1.37 12.00 -1.19
CA CYS A 156 -2.82 12.12 -1.00
C CYS A 156 -3.27 13.44 -0.36
N GLY A 157 -2.36 14.39 -0.12
CA GLY A 157 -2.71 15.74 0.31
C GLY A 157 -3.30 15.87 1.72
N TRP A 158 -2.92 15.00 2.66
CA TRP A 158 -3.32 15.10 4.07
C TRP A 158 -2.12 15.24 5.01
N LYS A 159 -2.38 15.72 6.23
CA LYS A 159 -1.34 15.96 7.25
C LYS A 159 -1.21 14.77 8.19
N LEU A 160 0.00 14.24 8.32
CA LEU A 160 0.36 13.22 9.31
C LEU A 160 0.19 13.77 10.73
#